data_AF-A0A6N9JTX3-F1
#
_entry.id   AF-A0A6N9JTX3-F1
#
_cell.length_a   1.000
_cell.length_b   1.000
_cell.length_c   1.000
_cell.angle_alpha   90.00
_cell.angle_beta   90.00
_cell.angle_gamma   90.00
#
_symmetry.space_group_name_H-M   'P 1'
#
loop_
_entity.id
_entity.type
_entity.pdbx_description
1 polymer ?
#
loop_
_entity_poly.entity_id
_entity_poly.type
_entity_poly.pdbx_seq_one_letter_code
_entity_poly.pdbx_strand_id
1 'polypeptide(L)'
;MYANRKNLAALFGVTTQTVYRRVKGIEALIGERYNQYAVLDNLVSVAVYADYEKYHTRLEDKNLKKYVPPFDMKAAGAYIFVDLNKGVSVL
;
A
#
# COMPACT_ATOMS: atom_id res chain seq x y z
N MET A 1 6.94 -2.71 -8.57
CA MET A 1 5.77 -2.92 -9.45
C MET A 1 4.77 -1.81 -9.18
N TYR A 2 4.17 -1.26 -10.22
CA TYR A 2 3.15 -0.21 -10.13
C TYR A 2 1.81 -0.73 -10.65
N ALA A 3 0.71 -0.25 -10.08
CA ALA A 3 -0.64 -0.62 -10.51
C ALA A 3 -1.57 0.59 -10.48
N ASN A 4 -2.52 0.61 -11.42
CA ASN A 4 -3.60 1.57 -11.40
C ASN A 4 -4.65 1.21 -10.34
N ARG A 5 -5.57 2.14 -10.06
CA ARG A 5 -6.60 1.96 -9.03
C ARG A 5 -7.50 0.73 -9.22
N LYS A 6 -7.83 0.37 -10.47
CA LYS A 6 -8.66 -0.82 -10.77
C LYS A 6 -7.91 -2.10 -10.44
N ASN A 7 -6.63 -2.18 -10.80
CA ASN A 7 -5.80 -3.33 -10.53
C ASN A 7 -5.50 -3.48 -9.03
N LEU A 8 -5.29 -2.37 -8.31
CA LEU A 8 -5.16 -2.40 -6.85
C LEU A 8 -6.45 -2.87 -6.17
N ALA A 9 -7.61 -2.39 -6.63
CA ALA A 9 -8.90 -2.82 -6.09
C ALA A 9 -9.07 -4.34 -6.23
N ALA A 10 -8.78 -4.89 -7.41
CA ALA A 10 -8.81 -6.32 -7.66
C ALA A 10 -7.78 -7.09 -6.81
N LEU A 11 -6.54 -6.58 -6.76
CA LEU A 11 -5.42 -7.24 -6.07
C LEU A 11 -5.63 -7.35 -4.56
N PHE A 12 -6.22 -6.33 -3.95
CA PHE A 12 -6.43 -6.26 -2.50
C PHE A 12 -7.87 -6.60 -2.08
N GLY A 13 -8.75 -6.96 -3.01
CA GLY A 13 -10.15 -7.30 -2.71
C GLY A 13 -10.96 -6.14 -2.13
N VAL A 14 -10.67 -4.90 -2.53
CA VAL A 14 -11.32 -3.69 -2.02
C VAL A 14 -11.96 -2.88 -3.14
N THR A 15 -12.85 -1.94 -2.79
CA THR A 15 -13.45 -1.04 -3.78
C THR A 15 -12.43 -0.03 -4.31
N THR A 16 -12.63 0.47 -5.53
CA THR A 16 -11.83 1.58 -6.09
C THR A 16 -11.92 2.85 -5.23
N GLN A 17 -13.04 3.06 -4.53
CA GLN A 17 -13.20 4.16 -3.58
C GLN A 17 -12.31 3.99 -2.34
N THR A 18 -12.20 2.76 -1.83
CA THR A 18 -11.24 2.44 -0.77
C THR A 18 -9.82 2.73 -1.24
N VAL A 19 -9.44 2.24 -2.42
CA VAL A 19 -8.12 2.52 -3.01
C VAL A 19 -7.86 4.02 -3.08
N TYR A 20 -8.83 4.80 -3.56
CA TYR A 20 -8.68 6.26 -3.63
C TYR A 20 -8.38 6.89 -2.25
N ARG A 21 -9.11 6.50 -1.20
CA ARG A 21 -8.86 6.99 0.16
C ARG A 21 -7.46 6.61 0.66
N ARG A 22 -7.02 5.38 0.40
CA ARG A 22 -5.67 4.93 0.75
C ARG A 22 -4.59 5.70 0.02
N VAL A 23 -4.79 5.96 -1.27
CA VAL A 23 -3.86 6.79 -2.05
C VAL A 23 -3.74 8.20 -1.48
N LYS A 24 -4.84 8.80 -1.01
CA LYS A 24 -4.77 10.09 -0.32
C LYS A 24 -3.97 10.05 0.98
N GLY A 25 -4.08 8.98 1.74
CA GLY A 25 -3.23 8.75 2.91
C GLY A 25 -1.75 8.56 2.56
N ILE A 26 -1.47 7.82 1.47
CA ILE A 26 -0.11 7.63 0.96
C ILE A 26 0.50 8.97 0.53
N GLU A 27 -0.24 9.79 -0.23
CA GLU A 27 0.20 11.12 -0.67
C GLU A 27 0.56 12.02 0.52
N ALA A 28 -0.22 11.97 1.61
CA ALA A 28 0.05 12.73 2.83
C ALA A 28 1.31 12.31 3.59
N LEU A 29 1.83 11.10 3.32
CA LEU A 29 3.04 10.56 3.97
C LEU A 29 4.29 10.60 3.05
N ILE A 30 4.18 11.20 1.85
CA ILE A 30 5.33 11.45 0.98
C ILE A 30 6.26 12.47 1.65
N GLY A 31 7.56 12.15 1.70
CA GLY A 31 8.58 12.96 2.36
C GLY A 31 8.76 12.63 3.85
N GLU A 32 7.83 11.89 4.46
CA GLU A 32 7.96 11.40 5.83
C GLU A 32 8.24 9.88 5.88
N ARG A 33 7.37 9.09 5.26
CA ARG A 33 7.48 7.61 5.22
C ARG A 33 7.78 7.10 3.82
N TYR A 34 7.10 7.67 2.83
CA TYR A 34 7.23 7.26 1.44
C TYR A 34 8.07 8.25 0.65
N ASN A 35 8.78 7.76 -0.36
CA ASN A 35 9.54 8.62 -1.26
C ASN A 35 8.64 9.22 -2.34
N GLN A 36 9.17 10.18 -3.09
CA GLN A 36 8.49 10.87 -4.20
C GLN A 36 8.01 9.94 -5.33
N TYR A 37 8.49 8.69 -5.39
CA TYR A 37 8.11 7.70 -6.40
C TYR A 37 6.99 6.77 -5.91
N ALA A 38 6.37 7.04 -4.75
CA ALA A 38 5.24 6.26 -4.25
C ALA A 38 4.04 6.22 -5.21
N VAL A 39 3.80 7.36 -5.88
CA VAL A 39 2.72 7.59 -6.83
C VAL A 39 3.31 8.17 -8.11
N LEU A 40 2.95 7.62 -9.25
CA LEU A 40 3.34 8.07 -10.59
C LEU A 40 2.09 8.29 -11.43
N ASP A 41 1.64 9.54 -11.53
CA ASP A 41 0.38 9.91 -12.21
C ASP A 41 -0.81 9.06 -11.72
N ASN A 42 -1.31 8.13 -12.55
CA ASN A 42 -2.44 7.26 -12.21
C ASN A 42 -2.04 5.91 -11.59
N LEU A 43 -0.73 5.69 -11.40
CA LEU A 43 -0.14 4.47 -10.87
C LEU A 43 0.38 4.66 -9.45
N VAL A 44 0.32 3.59 -8.67
CA VAL A 44 0.83 3.58 -7.29
C VAL A 44 1.72 2.36 -7.12
N SER A 45 2.82 2.53 -6.40
CA SER A 45 3.68 1.41 -6.05
C SER A 45 2.88 0.40 -5.20
N VAL A 46 2.80 -0.84 -5.69
CA VAL A 46 2.02 -1.90 -5.01
C VAL A 46 2.56 -2.16 -3.60
N ALA A 47 3.88 -2.04 -3.42
CA ALA A 47 4.54 -2.20 -2.13
C ALA A 47 4.17 -1.09 -1.14
N VAL A 48 4.09 0.15 -1.62
CA VAL A 48 3.63 1.29 -0.81
C VAL A 48 2.17 1.12 -0.44
N TYR A 49 1.33 0.69 -1.39
CA TYR A 49 -0.07 0.43 -1.12
C TYR A 49 -0.25 -0.67 -0.08
N ALA A 50 0.49 -1.79 -0.19
CA ALA A 50 0.42 -2.89 0.77
C ALA A 50 0.81 -2.45 2.20
N ASP A 51 1.88 -1.66 2.33
CA ASP A 51 2.31 -1.11 3.62
C ASP A 51 1.24 -0.19 4.21
N TYR A 52 0.69 0.74 3.42
CA TYR A 52 -0.35 1.63 3.89
C TYR A 52 -1.62 0.86 4.24
N GLU A 53 -2.05 -0.09 3.40
CA GLU A 53 -3.25 -0.90 3.67
C GLU A 53 -3.13 -1.63 5.00
N LYS A 54 -1.95 -2.20 5.29
CA LYS A 54 -1.66 -2.89 6.56
C LYS A 54 -1.66 -1.95 7.78
N TYR A 55 -1.16 -0.72 7.63
CA TYR A 55 -0.88 0.16 8.76
C TYR A 55 -1.70 1.45 8.84
N HIS A 56 -2.62 1.70 7.91
CA HIS A 56 -3.32 2.99 7.78
C HIS A 56 -3.94 3.47 9.10
N THR A 57 -4.63 2.61 9.85
CA THR A 57 -5.24 2.98 11.14
C THR A 57 -4.21 3.45 12.16
N ARG A 58 -3.01 2.86 12.16
CA ARG A 58 -1.92 3.26 13.07
C ARG A 58 -1.16 4.46 12.57
N LEU A 59 -1.04 4.63 11.25
CA LEU A 59 -0.38 5.77 10.64
C LEU A 59 -1.21 7.06 10.78
N GLU A 60 -2.53 6.93 10.77
CA GLU A 60 -3.49 8.03 10.97
C GLU A 60 -3.59 8.46 12.46
N ASP A 61 -3.25 7.57 13.40
CA ASP A 61 -3.20 7.88 14.83
C ASP A 61 -1.79 8.29 15.28
N LYS A 62 -1.64 9.54 15.74
CA LYS A 62 -0.37 10.12 16.18
C LYS A 62 0.32 9.32 17.31
N ASN A 63 -0.45 8.71 18.20
CA ASN A 63 0.09 7.93 19.32
C ASN A 63 0.50 6.52 18.91
N LEU A 64 -0.19 5.94 17.93
CA LEU A 64 0.08 4.58 17.44
C LEU A 64 1.16 4.54 16.35
N LYS A 65 1.39 5.65 15.64
CA LYS A 65 2.35 5.76 14.54
C LYS A 65 3.76 5.32 14.92
N LYS A 66 4.18 5.58 16.16
CA LYS A 66 5.50 5.17 16.70
C LYS A 66 5.71 3.65 16.76
N TYR A 67 4.64 2.86 16.72
CA TYR A 67 4.70 1.39 16.71
C TYR A 67 4.69 0.80 15.28
N VAL A 68 4.62 1.64 14.25
CA VAL A 68 4.70 1.19 12.87
C VAL A 68 6.18 1.05 12.49
N PRO A 69 6.64 -0.13 12.05
CA PRO A 69 8.02 -0.31 11.61
C PRO A 69 8.39 0.65 10.47
N PRO A 70 9.68 1.01 10.32
CA PRO A 70 10.15 1.76 9.16
C PRO A 70 9.72 1.07 7.86
N PHE A 71 9.34 1.87 6.86
CA PHE A 71 8.98 1.32 5.56
C PHE A 71 10.26 0.86 4.83
N ASP A 72 10.29 -0.40 4.43
CA ASP A 72 11.33 -0.96 3.57
C ASP A 72 10.70 -1.45 2.27
N MET A 73 11.06 -0.79 1.17
CA MET A 73 10.54 -1.09 -0.16
C MET A 73 10.94 -2.49 -0.66
N LYS A 74 12.10 -3.02 -0.25
CA LYS A 74 12.51 -4.40 -0.57
C LYS A 74 11.68 -5.42 0.19
N ALA A 75 11.48 -5.20 1.50
CA ALA A 75 10.67 -6.08 2.34
C ALA A 75 9.19 -6.09 1.91
N ALA A 76 8.63 -4.92 1.58
CA ALA A 76 7.25 -4.79 1.12
C ALA A 76 7.02 -5.47 -0.24
N GLY A 77 8.03 -5.47 -1.13
CA GLY A 77 7.99 -6.22 -2.39
C GLY A 77 7.86 -7.73 -2.19
N ALA A 78 8.56 -8.30 -1.20
CA ALA A 78 8.51 -9.74 -0.90
C ALA A 78 7.15 -10.18 -0.33
N TYR A 79 6.49 -9.33 0.46
CA TYR A 79 5.20 -9.65 1.10
C TYR A 79 4.05 -9.84 0.10
N ILE A 80 4.08 -9.11 -1.02
CA ILE A 80 3.06 -9.20 -2.09
C ILE A 80 3.01 -10.62 -2.67
N PHE A 81 4.16 -11.29 -2.83
CA PHE A 81 4.22 -12.63 -3.41
C PHE A 81 3.86 -13.74 -2.42
N VAL A 82 4.11 -13.53 -1.12
CA VAL A 82 3.79 -14.52 -0.07
C VAL A 82 2.29 -14.59 0.21
N ASP A 83 1.58 -13.45 0.21
CA ASP A 83 0.13 -13.45 0.44
C ASP A 83 -0.70 -13.74 -0.82
N LEU A 84 -0.21 -13.42 -2.03
CA LEU A 84 -0.85 -13.85 -3.28
C LEU A 84 -0.96 -15.38 -3.39
N ASN A 85 0.08 -16.11 -2.95
CA ASN A 85 0.05 -17.57 -2.94
C ASN A 85 -0.87 -18.19 -1.87
N LYS A 86 -1.40 -17.40 -0.93
CA LYS A 86 -2.40 -17.88 0.04
C LYS A 86 -3.85 -17.71 -0.44
N GLY A 87 -4.07 -17.03 -1.56
CA GLY A 87 -5.40 -16.77 -2.12
C GLY A 87 -5.58 -17.17 -3.59
N VAL A 88 -4.52 -17.49 -4.33
CA VAL A 88 -4.65 -18.02 -5.69
C VAL A 88 -4.82 -19.54 -5.64
N SER A 89 -6.08 -19.97 -5.53
CA SER A 89 -6.48 -21.26 -6.13
C SER A 89 -6.27 -21.11 -7.63
N VAL A 90 -5.17 -21.67 -8.14
CA VAL A 90 -4.98 -21.85 -9.57
C VAL A 90 -6.08 -22.81 -10.02
N LEU A 91 -7.09 -22.27 -10.73
CA LEU A 91 -7.92 -23.06 -11.63
C LEU A 91 -7.18 -23.21 -12.96
#